data_AF-A0A963Y4H1-F1
#
_entry.id   AF-A0A963Y4H1-F1
#
_cell.length_a   1.000
_cell.length_b   1.000
_cell.length_c   1.000
_cell.angle_alpha   90.00
_cell.angle_beta   90.00
_cell.angle_gamma   90.00
#
_symmetry.space_group_name_H-M   'P 1'
#
loop_
_entity.id
_entity.type
_entity.pdbx_description
1 polymer ?
#
loop_
_entity_poly.entity_id
_entity_poly.type
_entity_poly.pdbx_seq_one_letter_code
_entity_poly.pdbx_strand_id
1 'polypeptide(L)'
;NFVKLGYMSKWLHHSGGTVCEPTDVPVNKRHLDMLHAHMTLSDKPYMGSVTEPVRAQDSVEMSDILFGGLDGRTVMTSLININSPLTFDGIMMGALEVYAKANQAAIISPFIVGGAMAPVTVAGTLTQVLAEVLAGVAYSQLIRKGAPVIAGAFVTSIDMNSG
;
A
#
# COMPACT_ATOMS: atom_id res chain seq x y z
N ASN A 1 -10.20 6.88 -16.32
CA ASN A 1 -10.69 5.73 -17.12
C ASN A 1 -10.53 4.39 -16.42
N PHE A 2 -9.35 4.02 -15.92
CA PHE A 2 -9.14 2.74 -15.23
C PHE A 2 -10.08 2.48 -14.06
N VAL A 3 -10.38 3.50 -13.23
CA VAL A 3 -11.38 3.37 -12.14
C VAL A 3 -12.76 2.93 -12.67
N LYS A 4 -13.26 3.55 -13.75
CA LYS A 4 -14.55 3.19 -14.39
C LYS A 4 -14.53 1.78 -14.96
N LEU A 5 -13.43 1.39 -15.61
CA LEU A 5 -13.25 0.02 -16.12
C LEU A 5 -13.23 -1.00 -14.97
N GLY A 6 -12.52 -0.68 -13.89
CA GLY A 6 -12.48 -1.46 -12.65
C GLY A 6 -13.87 -1.63 -12.05
N TYR A 7 -14.64 -0.56 -11.97
CA TYR A 7 -16.04 -0.58 -11.51
C TYR A 7 -16.92 -1.51 -12.36
N MET A 8 -16.89 -1.39 -13.69
CA MET A 8 -17.71 -2.21 -14.60
C MET A 8 -17.34 -3.70 -14.60
N SER A 9 -16.10 -4.04 -14.23
CA SER A 9 -15.65 -5.44 -14.21
C SER A 9 -16.25 -6.20 -13.03
N LYS A 10 -16.96 -7.29 -13.30
CA LYS A 10 -17.44 -8.23 -12.27
C LYS A 10 -16.34 -9.05 -11.61
N TRP A 11 -15.12 -9.01 -12.15
CA TRP A 11 -13.97 -9.80 -11.67
C TRP A 11 -12.99 -8.97 -10.84
N LEU A 12 -13.14 -7.65 -10.83
CA LEU A 12 -12.34 -6.74 -10.01
C LEU A 12 -13.17 -6.31 -8.81
N HIS A 13 -12.84 -6.83 -7.64
CA HIS A 13 -13.58 -6.55 -6.39
C HIS A 13 -13.11 -5.27 -5.69
N HIS A 14 -12.00 -4.70 -6.15
CA HIS A 14 -11.33 -3.55 -5.57
C HIS A 14 -11.05 -2.53 -6.68
N SER A 15 -11.28 -1.25 -6.39
CA SER A 15 -11.09 -0.15 -7.35
C SER A 15 -9.62 0.09 -7.68
N GLY A 16 -8.73 -0.22 -6.73
CA GLY A 16 -7.28 -0.04 -6.82
C GLY A 16 -6.80 1.14 -5.97
N GLY A 17 -5.62 1.66 -6.30
CA GLY A 17 -5.03 2.86 -5.72
C GLY A 17 -4.35 3.67 -6.81
N THR A 18 -3.03 3.56 -6.94
CA THR A 18 -2.32 4.12 -8.10
C THR A 18 -2.53 3.25 -9.35
N VAL A 19 -3.71 3.33 -9.96
CA VAL A 19 -4.04 2.59 -11.21
C VAL A 19 -3.27 3.12 -12.42
N CYS A 20 -2.85 4.39 -12.36
CA CYS A 20 -1.86 5.02 -13.23
C CYS A 20 -1.36 6.28 -12.52
N GLU A 21 -0.13 6.71 -12.80
CA GLU A 21 0.40 7.97 -12.24
C GLU A 21 -0.09 9.17 -13.07
N PRO A 22 -0.90 10.09 -12.52
CA PRO A 22 -1.34 11.29 -13.24
C PRO A 22 -0.19 12.31 -13.34
N THR A 23 0.40 12.40 -14.53
CA THR A 23 1.56 13.28 -14.80
C THR A 23 1.18 14.72 -15.15
N ASP A 24 -0.10 14.96 -15.37
CA ASP A 24 -0.73 16.25 -15.66
C ASP A 24 -1.17 17.02 -14.39
N VAL A 25 -1.01 16.42 -13.20
CA VAL A 25 -1.30 17.04 -11.91
C VAL A 25 -0.02 17.22 -11.08
N PRO A 26 0.16 18.37 -10.37
CA PRO A 26 1.29 18.57 -9.47
C PRO A 26 1.48 17.43 -8.46
N VAL A 27 2.75 17.02 -8.27
CA VAL A 27 3.13 15.86 -7.41
C VAL A 27 2.56 15.97 -6.00
N ASN A 28 2.54 17.17 -5.43
CA ASN A 28 2.08 17.41 -4.08
C ASN A 28 0.55 17.42 -3.92
N LYS A 29 -0.22 17.26 -5.00
CA LYS A 29 -1.69 17.33 -4.99
C LYS A 29 -2.36 16.08 -5.57
N ARG A 30 -1.68 15.35 -6.46
CA ARG A 30 -2.29 14.26 -7.23
C ARG A 30 -2.95 13.16 -6.42
N HIS A 31 -2.52 12.90 -5.19
CA HIS A 31 -3.14 11.91 -4.32
C HIS A 31 -4.60 12.27 -4.01
N LEU A 32 -4.92 13.57 -3.88
CA LEU A 32 -6.28 14.05 -3.66
C LEU A 32 -7.17 13.73 -4.87
N ASP A 33 -6.70 14.02 -6.08
CA ASP A 33 -7.43 13.74 -7.32
C ASP A 33 -7.62 12.23 -7.54
N MET A 34 -6.61 11.43 -7.23
CA MET A 34 -6.68 9.97 -7.31
C MET A 34 -7.72 9.38 -6.34
N LEU A 35 -7.68 9.79 -5.07
CA LEU A 35 -8.66 9.38 -4.07
C LEU A 35 -10.07 9.79 -4.47
N HIS A 36 -10.25 11.06 -4.85
CA HIS A 36 -11.54 11.58 -5.29
C HIS A 36 -12.10 10.79 -6.48
N ALA A 37 -11.25 10.40 -7.44
CA ALA A 37 -11.66 9.56 -8.56
C ALA A 37 -12.17 8.18 -8.10
N HIS A 38 -11.50 7.53 -7.16
CA HIS A 38 -11.98 6.26 -6.59
C HIS A 38 -13.31 6.41 -5.84
N MET A 39 -13.49 7.51 -5.10
CA MET A 39 -14.68 7.77 -4.29
C MET A 39 -15.91 8.16 -5.11
N THR A 40 -15.71 8.79 -6.28
CA THR A 40 -16.82 9.32 -7.10
C THR A 40 -17.14 8.51 -8.35
N LEU A 41 -16.20 7.70 -8.84
CA LEU A 41 -16.36 6.92 -10.07
C LEU A 41 -16.55 5.41 -9.80
N SER A 42 -16.54 4.99 -8.54
CA SER A 42 -16.65 3.60 -8.10
C SER A 42 -17.24 3.56 -6.69
N ASP A 43 -17.97 2.48 -6.37
CA ASP A 43 -18.46 2.16 -5.02
C ASP A 43 -17.68 1.00 -4.37
N LYS A 44 -16.70 0.44 -5.08
CA LYS A 44 -15.80 -0.62 -4.59
C LYS A 44 -14.76 -0.07 -3.60
N PRO A 45 -14.22 -0.90 -2.68
CA PRO A 45 -13.11 -0.52 -1.83
C PRO A 45 -11.89 -0.05 -2.62
N TYR A 46 -11.06 0.82 -2.01
CA TYR A 46 -9.92 1.47 -2.65
C TYR A 46 -8.71 1.56 -1.71
N MET A 47 -7.56 1.99 -2.25
CA MET A 47 -6.32 2.16 -1.50
C MET A 47 -6.05 3.64 -1.20
N GLY A 48 -5.48 3.89 -0.03
CA GLY A 48 -4.94 5.20 0.35
C GLY A 48 -3.56 5.47 -0.25
N SER A 49 -3.16 6.75 -0.23
CA SER A 49 -1.84 7.19 -0.69
C SER A 49 -0.74 6.99 0.35
N VAL A 50 0.38 6.40 -0.09
CA VAL A 50 1.55 6.10 0.77
C VAL A 50 2.78 6.98 0.47
N THR A 51 2.64 7.95 -0.43
CA THR A 51 3.78 8.67 -1.02
C THR A 51 4.40 9.75 -0.12
N GLU A 52 3.75 10.07 1.00
CA GLU A 52 4.24 10.92 2.10
C GLU A 52 3.27 10.72 3.29
N PRO A 53 3.70 10.79 4.57
CA PRO A 53 2.80 10.59 5.71
C PRO A 53 1.62 11.58 5.74
N VAL A 54 1.82 12.83 5.32
CA VAL A 54 0.72 13.80 5.21
C VAL A 54 -0.33 13.38 4.20
N ARG A 55 0.05 12.67 3.13
CA ARG A 55 -0.88 12.19 2.11
C ARG A 55 -1.65 10.95 2.56
N ALA A 56 -1.03 10.15 3.44
CA ALA A 56 -1.73 9.09 4.15
C ALA A 56 -2.79 9.67 5.09
N GLN A 57 -2.45 10.77 5.78
CA GLN A 57 -3.38 11.49 6.64
C GLN A 57 -4.55 12.08 5.83
N ASP A 58 -4.27 12.73 4.70
CA ASP A 58 -5.31 13.21 3.78
C ASP A 58 -6.23 12.07 3.31
N SER A 59 -5.68 10.87 3.07
CA SER A 59 -6.48 9.69 2.70
C SER A 59 -7.47 9.30 3.80
N VAL A 60 -7.02 9.31 5.06
CA VAL A 60 -7.85 9.04 6.24
C VAL A 60 -8.95 10.09 6.38
N GLU A 61 -8.61 11.37 6.27
CA GLU A 61 -9.57 12.48 6.40
C GLU A 61 -10.62 12.48 5.30
N MET A 62 -10.22 12.29 4.04
CA MET A 62 -11.18 12.18 2.94
C MET A 62 -12.13 10.99 3.12
N SER A 63 -11.63 9.88 3.66
CA SER A 63 -12.46 8.70 3.93
C SER A 63 -13.38 8.92 5.14
N ASP A 64 -12.92 9.63 6.18
CA ASP A 64 -13.75 10.01 7.31
C ASP A 64 -14.96 10.85 6.85
N ILE A 65 -14.73 11.80 5.93
CA ILE A 65 -15.81 12.56 5.28
C ILE A 65 -16.75 11.64 4.49
N LEU A 66 -16.21 10.76 3.64
CA LEU A 66 -17.00 9.88 2.78
C LEU A 66 -17.92 8.93 3.57
N PHE A 67 -17.42 8.40 4.69
CA PHE A 67 -18.13 7.40 5.49
C PHE A 67 -18.92 8.00 6.66
N GLY A 68 -18.89 9.33 6.84
CA GLY A 68 -19.58 10.03 7.93
C GLY A 68 -18.99 9.72 9.30
N GLY A 69 -17.67 9.63 9.38
CA GLY A 69 -16.92 9.07 10.50
C GLY A 69 -16.40 7.67 10.18
N LEU A 70 -15.20 7.34 10.63
CA LEU A 70 -14.66 5.98 10.50
C LEU A 70 -15.12 5.03 11.62
N ASP A 71 -15.31 5.51 12.86
CA ASP A 71 -15.77 4.72 14.02
C ASP A 71 -14.99 3.40 14.24
N GLY A 72 -13.69 3.41 13.92
CA GLY A 72 -12.87 2.21 13.98
C GLY A 72 -13.18 1.17 12.90
N ARG A 73 -13.92 1.51 11.83
CA ARG A 73 -14.06 0.69 10.63
C ARG A 73 -12.79 0.78 9.78
N THR A 74 -12.43 -0.34 9.17
CA THR A 74 -11.41 -0.40 8.13
C THR A 74 -12.10 -0.25 6.78
N VAL A 75 -11.81 0.83 6.07
CA VAL A 75 -12.49 1.19 4.81
C VAL A 75 -11.54 1.26 3.61
N MET A 76 -10.24 1.34 3.87
CA MET A 76 -9.21 1.37 2.84
C MET A 76 -8.06 0.42 3.17
N THR A 77 -7.35 0.01 2.11
CA THR A 77 -6.03 -0.63 2.22
C THR A 77 -4.93 0.36 1.82
N SER A 78 -3.67 0.01 2.03
CA SER A 78 -2.50 0.80 1.63
C SER A 78 -1.35 -0.14 1.29
N LEU A 79 -0.42 0.29 0.43
CA LEU A 79 0.74 -0.53 0.06
C LEU A 79 2.00 0.02 0.73
N ILE A 80 2.45 -0.62 1.80
CA ILE A 80 3.66 -0.25 2.52
C ILE A 80 4.78 -1.13 2.01
N ASN A 81 5.62 -0.57 1.13
CA ASN A 81 6.75 -1.30 0.60
C ASN A 81 7.92 -1.32 1.59
N ILE A 82 8.63 -2.45 1.62
CA ILE A 82 9.94 -2.55 2.25
C ILE A 82 10.98 -2.38 1.16
N ASN A 83 11.96 -1.49 1.39
CA ASN A 83 13.07 -1.28 0.49
C ASN A 83 14.08 -2.41 0.67
N SER A 84 13.82 -3.53 0.01
CA SER A 84 14.65 -4.73 0.14
C SER A 84 16.06 -4.47 -0.44
N PRO A 85 17.13 -4.98 0.20
CA PRO A 85 17.11 -5.87 1.35
C PRO A 85 17.00 -5.14 2.71
N LEU A 86 16.07 -5.62 3.54
CA LEU A 86 16.00 -5.37 4.99
C LEU A 86 15.94 -3.89 5.42
N THR A 87 15.51 -2.98 4.55
CA THR A 87 15.47 -1.54 4.85
C THR A 87 14.04 -1.01 4.86
N PHE A 88 13.70 -0.30 5.94
CA PHE A 88 12.42 0.35 6.14
C PHE A 88 12.63 1.86 6.04
N ASP A 89 12.13 2.49 4.97
CA ASP A 89 12.33 3.93 4.75
C ASP A 89 11.29 4.78 5.51
N GLY A 90 11.66 6.01 5.84
CA GLY A 90 10.83 6.90 6.67
C GLY A 90 9.49 7.28 6.04
N ILE A 91 9.39 7.29 4.71
CA ILE A 91 8.13 7.66 4.02
C ILE A 91 7.11 6.53 4.21
N MET A 92 7.51 5.29 3.88
CA MET A 92 6.66 4.11 4.04
C MET A 92 6.28 3.88 5.50
N MET A 93 7.24 4.03 6.42
CA MET A 93 6.98 3.85 7.85
C MET A 93 6.07 4.94 8.43
N GLY A 94 6.23 6.20 8.01
CA GLY A 94 5.33 7.26 8.43
C GLY A 94 3.90 7.06 7.89
N ALA A 95 3.74 6.57 6.66
CA ALA A 95 2.42 6.20 6.13
C ALA A 95 1.81 5.02 6.91
N LEU A 96 2.60 3.99 7.23
CA LEU A 96 2.16 2.85 8.06
C LEU A 96 1.68 3.30 9.43
N GLU A 97 2.40 4.20 10.10
CA GLU A 97 1.99 4.76 11.38
C GLU A 97 0.62 5.42 11.32
N VAL A 98 0.37 6.24 10.28
CA VAL A 98 -0.92 6.92 10.09
C VAL A 98 -2.05 5.91 9.92
N TYR A 99 -1.88 4.95 9.01
CA TYR A 99 -2.93 3.95 8.75
C TYR A 99 -3.17 3.04 9.95
N ALA A 100 -2.12 2.59 10.62
CA ALA A 100 -2.24 1.75 11.81
C ALA A 100 -2.98 2.49 12.93
N LYS A 101 -2.64 3.76 13.22
CA LYS A 101 -3.34 4.59 14.23
C LYS A 101 -4.83 4.73 13.89
N ALA A 102 -5.16 4.89 12.60
CA ALA A 102 -6.53 5.06 12.11
C ALA A 102 -7.32 3.76 11.89
N ASN A 103 -6.80 2.59 12.26
CA ASN A 103 -7.41 1.27 11.97
C ASN A 103 -7.63 0.96 10.48
N GLN A 104 -6.79 1.51 9.61
CA GLN A 104 -6.82 1.23 8.18
C GLN A 104 -5.81 0.13 7.84
N ALA A 105 -6.13 -0.66 6.80
CA ALA A 105 -5.33 -1.84 6.49
C ALA A 105 -4.02 -1.47 5.79
N ALA A 106 -2.93 -2.11 6.18
CA ALA A 106 -1.64 -1.99 5.52
C ALA A 106 -1.22 -3.33 4.90
N ILE A 107 -0.92 -3.32 3.60
CA ILE A 107 -0.26 -4.42 2.91
C ILE A 107 1.24 -4.19 3.06
N ILE A 108 1.89 -5.00 3.89
CA ILE A 108 3.33 -4.90 4.13
C ILE A 108 4.03 -5.79 3.12
N SER A 109 4.69 -5.19 2.13
CA SER A 109 5.19 -5.89 0.95
C SER A 109 6.67 -5.62 0.71
N PRO A 110 7.55 -6.60 0.98
CA PRO A 110 8.88 -6.66 0.38
C PRO A 110 8.81 -6.45 -1.14
N PHE A 111 9.76 -5.69 -1.67
CA PHE A 111 9.95 -5.52 -3.10
C PHE A 111 11.26 -6.19 -3.52
N ILE A 112 11.17 -7.46 -3.93
CA ILE A 112 12.34 -8.31 -4.14
C ILE A 112 12.49 -8.71 -5.60
N VAL A 113 13.71 -8.51 -6.10
CA VAL A 113 14.24 -9.12 -7.32
C VAL A 113 15.34 -10.10 -6.89
N GLY A 114 15.05 -11.40 -6.93
CA GLY A 114 15.97 -12.47 -6.54
C GLY A 114 17.21 -12.48 -7.44
N GLY A 115 18.39 -12.46 -6.82
CA GLY A 115 19.67 -12.28 -7.50
C GLY A 115 20.19 -10.83 -7.50
N ALA A 116 19.35 -9.86 -7.11
CA ALA A 116 19.75 -8.45 -6.98
C ALA A 116 19.48 -7.89 -5.57
N MET A 117 18.22 -7.96 -5.11
CA MET A 117 17.76 -7.45 -3.80
C MET A 117 17.53 -8.55 -2.76
N ALA A 118 17.76 -9.82 -3.14
CA ALA A 118 17.73 -10.99 -2.28
C ALA A 118 18.64 -12.09 -2.84
N PRO A 119 18.97 -13.15 -2.07
CA PRO A 119 19.71 -14.30 -2.58
C PRO A 119 19.05 -14.91 -3.81
N VAL A 120 19.85 -15.41 -4.75
CA VAL A 120 19.35 -16.05 -6.00
C VAL A 120 18.54 -17.33 -5.72
N THR A 121 18.73 -17.95 -4.56
CA THR A 121 18.00 -19.18 -4.19
C THR A 121 16.60 -18.84 -3.71
N VAL A 122 15.62 -19.69 -4.09
CA VAL A 122 14.23 -19.55 -3.65
C VAL A 122 14.12 -19.55 -2.13
N ALA A 123 14.83 -20.46 -1.46
CA ALA A 123 14.82 -20.53 0.00
C ALA A 123 15.36 -19.25 0.65
N GLY A 124 16.49 -18.71 0.16
CA GLY A 124 17.07 -17.48 0.69
C GLY A 124 16.15 -16.27 0.49
N THR A 125 15.55 -16.15 -0.70
CA THR A 125 14.56 -15.11 -1.00
C THR A 125 13.35 -15.21 -0.06
N LEU A 126 12.77 -16.41 0.13
CA LEU A 126 11.60 -16.58 1.00
C LEU A 126 11.94 -16.32 2.48
N THR A 127 13.14 -16.69 2.94
CA THR A 127 13.60 -16.35 4.29
C THR A 127 13.66 -14.83 4.47
N GLN A 128 14.17 -14.09 3.48
CA GLN A 128 14.21 -12.63 3.53
C GLN A 128 12.82 -12.01 3.50
N VAL A 129 11.92 -12.47 2.61
CA VAL A 129 10.51 -12.05 2.56
C VAL A 129 9.88 -12.17 3.93
N LEU A 130 10.03 -13.33 4.57
CA LEU A 130 9.42 -13.59 5.87
C LEU A 130 9.98 -12.66 6.96
N ALA A 131 11.30 -12.42 6.97
CA ALA A 131 11.93 -11.51 7.92
C ALA A 131 11.40 -10.07 7.78
N GLU A 132 11.32 -9.56 6.56
CA GLU A 132 10.84 -8.20 6.26
C GLU A 132 9.35 -8.04 6.60
N VAL A 133 8.50 -8.99 6.18
CA VAL A 133 7.06 -8.97 6.49
C VAL A 133 6.83 -9.02 8.00
N LEU A 134 7.46 -9.96 8.72
CA LEU A 134 7.24 -10.11 10.16
C LEU A 134 7.69 -8.87 10.94
N ALA A 135 8.81 -8.25 10.57
CA ALA A 135 9.26 -7.02 11.20
C ALA A 135 8.26 -5.87 10.99
N GLY A 136 7.76 -5.68 9.75
CA GLY A 136 6.73 -4.66 9.48
C GLY A 136 5.41 -4.95 10.18
N VAL A 137 4.94 -6.21 10.17
CA VAL A 137 3.70 -6.62 10.85
C VAL A 137 3.81 -6.34 12.34
N ALA A 138 4.92 -6.75 12.98
CA ALA A 138 5.16 -6.51 14.39
C ALA A 138 5.16 -5.00 14.70
N TYR A 139 5.84 -4.19 13.88
CA TYR A 139 5.86 -2.75 14.05
C TYR A 139 4.46 -2.12 13.97
N SER A 140 3.63 -2.55 12.99
CA SER A 140 2.24 -2.12 12.90
C SER A 140 1.45 -2.44 14.18
N GLN A 141 1.67 -3.61 14.78
CA GLN A 141 1.00 -4.00 16.02
C GLN A 141 1.50 -3.24 17.25
N LEU A 142 2.76 -2.75 17.25
CA LEU A 142 3.28 -1.86 18.28
C LEU A 142 2.60 -0.49 18.24
N ILE A 143 2.28 0.01 17.05
CA ILE A 143 1.55 1.29 16.87
C ILE A 143 0.12 1.16 17.40
N ARG A 144 -0.61 0.12 16.96
CA ARG A 144 -1.97 -0.15 17.43
C ARG A 144 -2.24 -1.65 17.38
N LYS A 145 -2.43 -2.24 18.56
CA LYS A 145 -2.82 -3.64 18.69
C LYS A 145 -4.13 -3.89 17.94
N GLY A 146 -4.12 -4.87 17.02
CA GLY A 146 -5.27 -5.20 16.19
C GLY A 146 -5.41 -4.33 14.93
N ALA A 147 -4.44 -3.47 14.60
CA ALA A 147 -4.39 -2.83 13.29
C ALA A 147 -4.41 -3.92 12.18
N PRO A 148 -5.27 -3.80 11.15
CA PRO A 148 -5.35 -4.81 10.10
C PRO A 148 -4.10 -4.77 9.23
N VAL A 149 -3.50 -5.94 9.01
CA VAL A 149 -2.31 -6.07 8.18
C VAL A 149 -2.47 -7.24 7.23
N ILE A 150 -2.00 -7.07 6.00
CA ILE A 150 -1.90 -8.11 4.99
C ILE A 150 -0.41 -8.35 4.72
N ALA A 151 0.03 -9.61 4.84
CA ALA A 151 1.37 -10.01 4.42
C ALA A 151 1.43 -10.01 2.88
N GLY A 152 2.15 -9.05 2.31
CA GLY A 152 2.43 -8.95 0.89
C GLY A 152 3.78 -9.56 0.52
N ALA A 153 3.96 -9.88 -0.76
CA ALA A 153 5.25 -10.28 -1.31
C ALA A 153 5.25 -9.95 -2.80
N PHE A 154 6.03 -8.95 -3.20
CA PHE A 154 6.41 -8.78 -4.60
C PHE A 154 7.77 -9.44 -4.79
N VAL A 155 7.78 -10.59 -5.46
CA VAL A 155 8.99 -11.38 -5.70
C VAL A 155 9.06 -11.73 -7.18
N THR A 156 10.14 -11.29 -7.83
CA THR A 156 10.50 -11.70 -9.19
C THR A 156 11.94 -12.20 -9.21
N SER A 157 12.34 -12.88 -10.28
CA SER A 157 13.73 -13.22 -10.57
C SER A 157 14.35 -12.20 -11.52
N ILE A 158 15.68 -12.08 -11.49
CA ILE A 158 16.45 -11.41 -12.54
C ILE A 158 16.90 -12.42 -13.61
N ASP A 159 16.90 -12.00 -14.87
CA ASP A 159 17.62 -12.74 -15.92
C ASP A 159 19.09 -12.33 -15.86
N MET A 160 20.01 -13.29 -15.77
CA MET A 160 21.43 -12.94 -15.65
C MET A 160 22.00 -12.30 -16.92
N ASN A 161 21.38 -12.49 -18.08
CA ASN A 161 21.91 -11.94 -19.31
C ASN A 161 21.47 -10.48 -19.52
N SER A 162 20.21 -10.15 -19.23
CA SER A 162 19.69 -8.79 -19.39
C SER A 162 19.77 -7.91 -18.14
N GLY A 163 19.92 -8.51 -16.96
CA GLY A 163 19.55 -7.86 -15.71
C GLY A 163 18.04 -7.75 -15.56
#